data_AF-A0A1E5R8D2-F1
#
_entry.id   AF-A0A1E5R8D2-F1
#
_cell.length_a   1.000
_cell.length_b   1.000
_cell.length_c   1.000
_cell.angle_alpha   90.00
_cell.angle_beta   90.00
_cell.angle_gamma   90.00
#
_symmetry.space_group_name_H-M   'P 1'
#
loop_
_entity.id
_entity.type
_entity.pdbx_description
1 polymer ?
#
loop_
_entity_poly.entity_id
_entity_poly.type
_entity_poly.pdbx_seq_one_letter_code
_entity_poly.pdbx_strand_id
1 'polypeptide(L)'
;MNIDGIIDAVDYLENQDKRDYDAYEALPYKFDTCTFNVEDAKRQMIFSCLDCKVGICYSCSISCEHYKHELIEVGYKKEFDCECGSLKNDKDFNCTLFDKKGIDYELENTKGRNFNGEFCFCDGNPLSDGDDKMVQCTLGHSCNEDWFHLGCLNLGKYRLEEDDFDEFICSDCYNTYKSMFDEIFNKYDKMAKLLLIKITTLQPEYELKPALLLKENYSKLFQYILNKEKQSQHSSLETFLNKIVYHDLVNPYKLYEPPKEEFTSIIKVDSTNYIADEDTYSKNETDIMRIAVEEKKLDVEKFNVFKEGLKTFLTGFAKNKDVVKKEDIDYFFKNLKSESVETAVDNNDLSTFSNPESELEELESD
;
A
#
# COMPACT_ATOMS: atom_id res chain seq x y z
N MET A 1 -39.29 18.11 -12.96
CA MET A 1 -38.32 17.17 -13.57
C MET A 1 -36.95 17.60 -13.07
N ASN A 2 -36.32 16.79 -12.22
CA ASN A 2 -35.03 17.09 -11.60
C ASN A 2 -33.93 17.20 -12.65
N ILE A 3 -33.06 18.20 -12.50
CA ILE A 3 -31.90 18.50 -13.34
C ILE A 3 -30.68 17.91 -12.61
N ASP A 4 -30.66 16.60 -12.39
CA ASP A 4 -29.62 15.91 -11.59
C ASP A 4 -28.51 15.28 -12.47
N GLY A 5 -28.09 15.95 -13.55
CA GLY A 5 -27.17 15.32 -14.51
C GLY A 5 -26.26 16.23 -15.32
N ILE A 6 -26.14 17.52 -14.98
CA ILE A 6 -25.19 18.43 -15.63
C ILE A 6 -24.18 18.83 -14.55
N ILE A 7 -22.96 18.29 -14.67
CA ILE A 7 -21.81 18.62 -13.81
C ILE A 7 -20.95 19.61 -14.60
N ASP A 8 -20.56 20.72 -13.98
CA ASP A 8 -19.67 21.71 -14.60
C ASP A 8 -18.26 21.13 -14.81
N ALA A 9 -17.52 21.63 -15.79
CA ALA A 9 -16.18 21.11 -16.09
C ALA A 9 -15.19 21.35 -14.94
N VAL A 10 -15.35 22.46 -14.21
CA VAL A 10 -14.57 22.73 -12.98
C VAL A 10 -14.96 21.75 -11.89
N ASP A 11 -16.27 21.55 -11.67
CA ASP A 11 -16.78 20.57 -10.71
C ASP A 11 -16.29 19.14 -11.03
N TYR A 12 -16.19 18.76 -12.30
CA TYR A 12 -15.66 17.45 -12.71
C TYR A 12 -14.17 17.30 -12.35
N LEU A 13 -13.36 18.31 -12.64
CA LEU A 13 -11.92 18.30 -12.34
C LEU A 13 -11.66 18.30 -10.83
N GLU A 14 -12.39 19.12 -10.07
CA GLU A 14 -12.31 19.13 -8.60
C GLU A 14 -12.77 17.79 -7.99
N ASN A 15 -13.83 17.18 -8.53
CA ASN A 15 -14.26 15.85 -8.10
C ASN A 15 -13.26 14.75 -8.47
N GLN A 16 -12.54 14.89 -9.59
CA GLN A 16 -11.49 13.96 -10.00
C GLN A 16 -10.27 14.09 -9.08
N ASP A 17 -9.78 15.31 -8.87
CA ASP A 17 -8.63 15.58 -7.99
C ASP A 17 -8.91 15.16 -6.55
N LYS A 18 -10.15 15.35 -6.07
CA LYS A 18 -10.60 14.83 -4.79
C LYS A 18 -10.55 13.30 -4.73
N ARG A 19 -11.00 12.60 -5.78
CA ARG A 19 -10.94 11.13 -5.82
C ARG A 19 -9.51 10.61 -5.88
N ASP A 20 -8.64 11.30 -6.61
CA ASP A 20 -7.22 10.96 -6.70
C ASP A 20 -6.53 11.20 -5.35
N TYR A 21 -6.90 12.27 -4.64
CA TYR A 21 -6.46 12.54 -3.27
C TYR A 21 -6.98 11.49 -2.28
N ASP A 22 -8.27 11.14 -2.33
CA ASP A 22 -8.86 10.08 -1.49
C ASP A 22 -8.16 8.72 -1.76
N ALA A 23 -7.83 8.42 -3.01
CA ALA A 23 -7.08 7.23 -3.39
C ALA A 23 -5.63 7.25 -2.87
N TYR A 24 -4.97 8.40 -2.94
CA TYR A 24 -3.64 8.62 -2.38
C TYR A 24 -3.62 8.48 -0.85
N GLU A 25 -4.63 9.01 -0.15
CA GLU A 25 -4.74 8.85 1.30
C GLU A 25 -4.95 7.38 1.70
N ALA A 26 -5.67 6.60 0.89
CA ALA A 26 -5.87 5.17 1.09
C ALA A 26 -4.60 4.34 0.79
N LEU A 27 -3.83 4.71 -0.23
CA LEU A 27 -2.63 4.01 -0.70
C LEU A 27 -1.44 5.00 -0.82
N PRO A 28 -0.86 5.44 0.32
CA PRO A 28 0.15 6.49 0.32
C PRO A 28 1.54 6.02 -0.13
N TYR A 29 1.70 4.73 -0.44
CA TYR A 29 2.98 4.09 -0.72
C TYR A 29 3.07 3.65 -2.18
N LYS A 30 4.24 3.84 -2.79
CA LYS A 30 4.54 3.31 -4.11
C LYS A 30 4.48 1.78 -4.09
N PHE A 31 3.86 1.22 -5.11
CA PHE A 31 3.70 -0.22 -5.31
C PHE A 31 4.40 -0.70 -6.60
N ASP A 32 5.43 0.02 -7.04
CA ASP A 32 6.20 -0.22 -8.28
C ASP A 32 7.39 -1.17 -8.11
N THR A 33 7.70 -1.59 -6.88
CA THR A 33 8.91 -2.35 -6.56
C THR A 33 8.60 -3.60 -5.74
N CYS A 34 8.93 -4.79 -6.25
CA CYS A 34 8.83 -6.05 -5.50
C CYS A 34 9.96 -6.16 -4.47
N THR A 35 9.62 -6.46 -3.22
CA THR A 35 10.58 -6.52 -2.11
C THR A 35 11.56 -7.69 -2.16
N PHE A 36 11.34 -8.67 -3.05
CA PHE A 36 12.30 -9.77 -3.26
C PHE A 36 13.70 -9.26 -3.62
N ASN A 37 13.81 -8.10 -4.29
CA ASN A 37 15.08 -7.50 -4.67
C ASN A 37 15.42 -6.25 -3.84
N VAL A 38 14.88 -6.16 -2.61
CA VAL A 38 15.12 -5.02 -1.71
C VAL A 38 15.83 -5.53 -0.45
N GLU A 39 17.13 -5.29 -0.35
CA GLU A 39 17.96 -5.82 0.74
C GLU A 39 17.50 -5.38 2.13
N ASP A 40 16.98 -4.16 2.25
CA ASP A 40 16.50 -3.56 3.50
C ASP A 40 15.12 -4.06 3.94
N ALA A 41 14.42 -4.86 3.12
CA ALA A 41 13.09 -5.40 3.42
C ALA A 41 13.12 -6.59 4.41
N LYS A 42 13.91 -6.46 5.48
CA LYS A 42 14.14 -7.51 6.49
C LYS A 42 12.94 -7.75 7.41
N ARG A 43 12.04 -6.79 7.58
CA ARG A 43 10.74 -6.97 8.24
C ARG A 43 9.69 -6.22 7.46
N GLN A 44 8.84 -6.92 6.71
CA GLN A 44 7.97 -6.31 5.72
C GLN A 44 6.52 -6.80 5.84
N MET A 45 5.59 -6.00 5.35
CA MET A 45 4.17 -6.36 5.27
C MET A 45 3.95 -7.47 4.24
N ILE A 46 3.39 -8.61 4.68
CA ILE A 46 3.10 -9.78 3.84
C ILE A 46 1.59 -10.06 3.77
N PHE A 47 1.16 -10.43 2.56
CA PHE A 47 -0.17 -10.95 2.27
C PHE A 47 -0.07 -12.40 1.84
N SER A 48 -0.98 -13.27 2.29
CA SER A 48 -1.13 -14.61 1.75
C SER A 48 -2.13 -14.56 0.61
N CYS A 49 -1.70 -14.92 -0.59
CA CYS A 49 -2.60 -15.13 -1.72
C CYS A 49 -3.06 -16.58 -1.73
N LEU A 50 -4.33 -16.82 -1.38
CA LEU A 50 -4.87 -18.16 -1.27
C LEU A 50 -5.07 -18.83 -2.62
N ASP A 51 -5.32 -18.07 -3.68
CA ASP A 51 -5.45 -18.64 -5.03
C ASP A 51 -4.10 -19.13 -5.55
N CYS A 52 -3.07 -18.31 -5.38
CA CYS A 52 -1.71 -18.61 -5.85
C CYS A 52 -0.88 -19.43 -4.84
N LYS A 53 -1.35 -19.62 -3.61
CA LYS A 53 -0.65 -20.32 -2.50
C LYS A 53 0.73 -19.76 -2.17
N VAL A 54 0.89 -18.44 -2.24
CA VAL A 54 2.15 -17.72 -2.02
C VAL A 54 1.99 -16.55 -1.05
N GLY A 55 3.07 -16.23 -0.32
CA GLY A 55 3.20 -14.99 0.44
C GLY A 55 3.77 -13.88 -0.43
N ILE A 56 3.06 -12.77 -0.57
CA ILE A 56 3.40 -11.66 -1.46
C ILE A 56 3.56 -10.36 -0.66
N CYS A 57 4.47 -9.50 -1.10
CA CYS A 57 4.63 -8.17 -0.52
C CYS A 57 3.50 -7.22 -0.93
N TYR A 58 3.40 -6.09 -0.23
CA TYR A 58 2.49 -4.98 -0.54
C TYR A 58 2.44 -4.60 -2.02
N SER A 59 3.60 -4.36 -2.65
CA SER A 59 3.62 -3.92 -4.06
C SER A 59 3.01 -4.96 -5.02
N CYS A 60 3.29 -6.25 -4.77
CA CYS A 60 2.75 -7.33 -5.59
C CYS A 60 1.26 -7.57 -5.33
N SER A 61 0.72 -7.27 -4.15
CA SER A 61 -0.72 -7.39 -3.91
C SER A 61 -1.52 -6.46 -4.83
N ILE A 62 -0.91 -5.36 -5.28
CA ILE A 62 -1.52 -4.35 -6.16
C ILE A 62 -1.07 -4.52 -7.62
N SER A 63 0.22 -4.32 -7.92
CA SER A 63 0.76 -4.26 -9.30
C SER A 63 0.70 -5.55 -10.09
N CYS A 64 0.71 -6.70 -9.41
CA CYS A 64 0.57 -8.01 -10.06
C CYS A 64 -0.90 -8.48 -10.07
N GLU A 65 -1.85 -7.58 -9.82
CA GLU A 65 -3.29 -7.82 -9.82
C GLU A 65 -3.79 -8.88 -8.83
N HIS A 66 -3.00 -9.21 -7.81
CA HIS A 66 -3.38 -10.14 -6.76
C HIS A 66 -4.57 -9.63 -5.92
N TYR A 67 -4.91 -8.34 -5.97
CA TYR A 67 -6.13 -7.79 -5.37
C TYR A 67 -7.43 -8.40 -5.95
N LYS A 68 -7.35 -9.08 -7.11
CA LYS A 68 -8.45 -9.85 -7.71
C LYS A 68 -8.57 -11.27 -7.14
N HIS A 69 -7.59 -11.70 -6.34
CA HIS A 69 -7.57 -13.01 -5.69
C HIS A 69 -8.04 -12.91 -4.25
N GLU A 70 -8.29 -14.07 -3.64
CA GLU A 70 -8.51 -14.15 -2.20
C GLU A 70 -7.19 -13.88 -1.45
N LEU A 71 -7.13 -12.73 -0.77
CA LEU A 71 -5.97 -12.26 0.00
C LEU A 71 -6.26 -12.25 1.49
N ILE A 72 -5.24 -12.63 2.26
CA ILE A 72 -5.23 -12.51 3.72
C ILE A 72 -4.05 -11.63 4.12
N GLU A 73 -4.34 -10.58 4.89
CA GLU A 73 -3.30 -9.76 5.50
C GLU A 73 -2.64 -10.55 6.64
N VAL A 74 -1.39 -10.96 6.46
CA VAL A 74 -0.66 -11.78 7.43
C VAL A 74 0.02 -10.93 8.51
N GLY A 75 0.34 -9.67 8.19
CA GLY A 75 1.10 -8.77 9.05
C GLY A 75 2.58 -8.65 8.65
N TYR A 76 3.36 -8.01 9.50
CA TYR A 76 4.79 -7.86 9.28
C TYR A 76 5.54 -9.16 9.56
N LYS A 77 6.41 -9.57 8.65
CA LYS A 77 7.19 -10.81 8.76
C LYS A 77 8.68 -10.50 8.64
N LYS A 78 9.47 -11.01 9.59
CA LYS A 78 10.93 -10.97 9.53
C LYS A 78 11.43 -11.99 8.52
N GLU A 79 12.42 -11.59 7.74
CA GLU A 79 13.19 -12.46 6.83
C GLU A 79 12.29 -13.30 5.91
N PHE A 80 11.19 -12.70 5.44
CA PHE A 80 10.27 -13.32 4.51
C PHE A 80 10.42 -12.68 3.13
N ASP A 81 10.81 -13.49 2.15
CA ASP A 81 10.99 -13.05 0.77
C ASP A 81 9.66 -13.11 0.01
N CYS A 82 9.35 -12.07 -0.78
CA CYS A 82 8.16 -12.07 -1.62
C CYS A 82 8.21 -13.24 -2.61
N GLU A 83 7.16 -14.06 -2.63
CA GLU A 83 7.08 -15.28 -3.44
C GLU A 83 6.29 -15.07 -4.74
N CYS A 84 5.80 -13.87 -5.03
CA CYS A 84 5.12 -13.59 -6.29
C CYS A 84 6.02 -13.98 -7.48
N GLY A 85 5.52 -14.80 -8.42
CA GLY A 85 6.30 -15.29 -9.54
C GLY A 85 7.33 -16.38 -9.23
N SER A 86 7.30 -16.99 -8.03
CA SER A 86 8.24 -18.04 -7.65
C SER A 86 7.85 -19.46 -8.05
N LEU A 87 6.58 -19.69 -8.34
CA LEU A 87 6.09 -21.01 -8.70
C LEU A 87 6.49 -21.34 -10.14
N LYS A 88 7.51 -22.19 -10.28
CA LYS A 88 8.15 -22.58 -11.56
C LYS A 88 7.20 -23.11 -12.64
N ASN A 89 5.96 -23.50 -12.30
CA ASN A 89 5.07 -24.25 -13.19
C ASN A 89 3.81 -23.51 -13.63
N ASP A 90 3.61 -22.25 -13.25
CA ASP A 90 2.39 -21.54 -13.62
C ASP A 90 2.66 -20.45 -14.66
N LYS A 91 2.16 -20.65 -15.88
CA LYS A 91 2.35 -19.69 -16.99
C LYS A 91 1.59 -18.38 -16.75
N ASP A 92 0.59 -18.41 -15.87
CA ASP A 92 -0.33 -17.31 -15.64
C ASP A 92 0.05 -16.43 -14.44
N PHE A 93 1.03 -16.83 -13.61
CA PHE A 93 1.43 -16.09 -12.40
C PHE A 93 2.90 -15.65 -12.42
N ASN A 94 3.27 -14.78 -13.37
CA ASN A 94 4.57 -14.10 -13.35
C ASN A 94 4.49 -12.80 -12.52
N CYS A 95 5.55 -12.48 -11.78
CA CYS A 95 5.67 -11.17 -11.14
C CYS A 95 6.00 -10.11 -12.20
N THR A 96 5.16 -9.09 -12.34
CA THR A 96 5.36 -7.98 -13.29
C THR A 96 6.44 -6.99 -12.82
N LEU A 97 6.70 -6.96 -11.52
CA LEU A 97 7.65 -6.05 -10.89
C LEU A 97 9.09 -6.57 -10.82
N PHE A 98 9.28 -7.90 -10.91
CA PHE A 98 10.61 -8.50 -10.85
C PHE A 98 10.61 -9.88 -11.51
N ASP A 99 11.42 -10.05 -12.56
CA ASP A 99 11.54 -11.34 -13.25
C ASP A 99 12.44 -12.30 -12.46
N LYS A 100 11.81 -13.34 -11.89
CA LYS A 100 12.49 -14.39 -11.11
C LYS A 100 12.91 -15.58 -11.97
N LYS A 101 12.63 -15.57 -13.28
CA LYS A 101 13.00 -16.66 -14.18
C LYS A 101 14.51 -16.83 -14.22
N GLY A 102 14.97 -18.07 -14.01
CA GLY A 102 16.39 -18.43 -14.10
C GLY A 102 17.22 -18.05 -12.87
N ILE A 103 16.62 -17.47 -11.82
CA ILE A 103 17.26 -17.33 -10.52
C ILE A 103 17.08 -18.67 -9.79
N ASP A 104 18.18 -19.31 -9.42
CA ASP A 104 18.13 -20.46 -8.51
C ASP A 104 18.16 -19.92 -7.08
N TYR A 105 16.98 -19.81 -6.47
CA TYR A 105 16.83 -19.41 -5.08
C TYR A 105 16.01 -20.47 -4.33
N GLU A 106 16.51 -20.87 -3.17
CA GLU A 106 15.72 -21.60 -2.19
C GLU A 106 15.01 -20.55 -1.34
N LEU A 107 13.68 -20.45 -1.47
CA LEU A 107 12.89 -19.65 -0.54
C LEU A 107 12.87 -20.37 0.81
N GLU A 108 13.53 -19.80 1.82
CA GLU A 108 13.52 -20.30 3.20
C GLU A 108 12.36 -19.74 4.03
N ASN A 109 11.28 -19.34 3.35
CA ASN A 109 10.10 -18.76 3.98
C ASN A 109 9.39 -19.76 4.90
N THR A 110 9.16 -19.36 6.15
CA THR A 110 8.30 -20.10 7.07
C THR A 110 6.91 -19.50 7.08
N LYS A 111 5.90 -20.31 6.76
CA LYS A 111 4.47 -19.94 6.76
C LYS A 111 3.73 -20.61 7.91
N GLY A 112 3.31 -19.83 8.89
CA GLY A 112 2.47 -20.27 10.00
C GLY A 112 0.98 -20.25 9.66
N ARG A 113 0.14 -20.44 10.69
CA ARG A 113 -1.32 -20.50 10.58
C ARG A 113 -1.98 -19.25 9.99
N ASN A 114 -1.38 -18.07 10.17
CA ASN A 114 -1.92 -16.81 9.64
C ASN A 114 -2.02 -16.79 8.11
N PHE A 115 -1.18 -17.57 7.40
CA PHE A 115 -1.28 -17.67 5.95
C PHE A 115 -2.56 -18.37 5.48
N ASN A 116 -3.31 -18.99 6.39
CA ASN A 116 -4.63 -19.59 6.14
C ASN A 116 -5.78 -18.78 6.77
N GLY A 117 -5.52 -17.58 7.29
CA GLY A 117 -6.54 -16.77 7.97
C GLY A 117 -6.86 -17.22 9.39
N GLU A 118 -6.04 -18.11 9.93
CA GLU A 118 -6.18 -18.59 11.29
C GLU A 118 -5.32 -17.73 12.21
N PHE A 119 -5.97 -16.94 13.06
CA PHE A 119 -5.32 -16.04 14.01
C PHE A 119 -5.76 -16.34 15.43
N CYS A 120 -4.86 -16.12 16.38
CA CYS A 120 -5.06 -16.36 17.80
C CYS A 120 -5.39 -17.82 18.13
N PHE A 121 -5.20 -18.20 19.39
CA PHE A 121 -5.52 -19.53 19.89
C PHE A 121 -7.01 -19.77 20.13
N CYS A 122 -7.87 -18.76 19.94
CA CYS A 122 -9.28 -18.82 20.29
C CYS A 122 -10.17 -19.32 19.14
N ASP A 123 -9.57 -19.65 17.99
CA ASP A 123 -10.23 -20.21 16.81
C ASP A 123 -11.51 -19.45 16.43
N GLY A 124 -11.41 -18.11 16.37
CA GLY A 124 -12.49 -17.21 15.97
C GLY A 124 -13.52 -16.87 17.06
N ASN A 125 -13.37 -17.40 18.28
CA ASN A 125 -14.26 -17.11 19.40
C ASN A 125 -13.52 -16.30 20.50
N PRO A 126 -13.41 -14.96 20.38
CA PRO A 126 -12.69 -14.15 21.35
C PRO A 126 -13.34 -14.23 22.74
N LEU A 127 -12.53 -14.10 23.79
CA LEU A 127 -12.98 -14.21 25.19
C LEU A 127 -13.80 -13.01 25.69
N SER A 128 -13.78 -11.90 24.95
CA SER A 128 -14.58 -10.71 25.20
C SER A 128 -15.22 -10.25 23.90
N ASP A 129 -16.48 -9.82 23.98
CA ASP A 129 -17.19 -9.26 22.84
C ASP A 129 -16.46 -8.01 22.32
N GLY A 130 -16.15 -7.98 21.03
CA GLY A 130 -15.93 -6.74 20.28
C GLY A 130 -14.54 -6.12 20.31
N ASP A 131 -13.46 -6.85 20.61
CA ASP A 131 -12.12 -6.36 20.27
C ASP A 131 -11.59 -7.07 19.01
N ASP A 132 -11.84 -6.45 17.86
CA ASP A 132 -11.16 -6.74 16.59
C ASP A 132 -9.65 -6.40 16.66
N LYS A 133 -9.22 -5.80 17.78
CA LYS A 133 -7.84 -5.43 18.03
C LYS A 133 -6.98 -6.65 18.32
N MET A 134 -5.89 -6.74 17.57
CA MET A 134 -4.93 -7.83 17.69
C MET A 134 -3.53 -7.28 17.89
N VAL A 135 -2.67 -8.08 18.53
CA VAL A 135 -1.24 -7.81 18.65
C VAL A 135 -0.45 -8.97 18.10
N GLN A 136 0.62 -8.65 17.37
CA GLN A 136 1.52 -9.63 16.79
C GLN A 136 2.63 -10.03 17.77
N CYS A 137 3.00 -11.30 17.80
CA CYS A 137 4.16 -11.76 18.59
C CYS A 137 5.48 -11.32 17.94
N THR A 138 6.27 -10.53 18.67
CA THR A 138 7.51 -9.92 18.17
C THR A 138 8.65 -10.92 17.96
N LEU A 139 8.75 -11.96 18.80
CA LEU A 139 9.78 -13.01 18.66
C LEU A 139 9.49 -13.91 17.46
N GLY A 140 8.32 -14.53 17.43
CA GLY A 140 7.92 -15.40 16.32
C GLY A 140 8.70 -16.70 16.11
N HIS A 141 9.74 -17.01 16.86
CA HIS A 141 10.55 -18.23 16.64
C HIS A 141 9.79 -19.55 16.78
N SER A 142 8.69 -19.57 17.54
CA SER A 142 7.86 -20.77 17.72
C SER A 142 6.46 -20.63 17.14
N CYS A 143 5.89 -19.42 17.17
CA CYS A 143 4.55 -19.17 16.62
C CYS A 143 4.56 -18.64 15.17
N ASN A 144 5.72 -18.38 14.59
CA ASN A 144 5.87 -17.70 13.29
C ASN A 144 5.13 -16.35 13.25
N GLU A 145 5.39 -15.49 14.25
CA GLU A 145 4.88 -14.10 14.34
C GLU A 145 3.35 -14.03 14.31
N ASP A 146 2.71 -14.98 15.00
CA ASP A 146 1.26 -15.09 15.11
C ASP A 146 0.60 -13.85 15.75
N TRP A 147 -0.67 -13.62 15.41
CA TRP A 147 -1.52 -12.56 15.95
C TRP A 147 -2.44 -13.08 17.05
N PHE A 148 -2.67 -12.24 18.05
CA PHE A 148 -3.48 -12.59 19.22
C PHE A 148 -4.46 -11.47 19.52
N HIS A 149 -5.73 -11.80 19.74
CA HIS A 149 -6.72 -10.81 20.17
C HIS A 149 -6.32 -10.23 21.54
N LEU A 150 -6.43 -8.91 21.70
CA LEU A 150 -6.15 -8.27 22.99
C LEU A 150 -7.07 -8.80 24.10
N GLY A 151 -8.34 -9.05 23.79
CA GLY A 151 -9.30 -9.68 24.69
C GLY A 151 -8.87 -11.07 25.18
N CYS A 152 -8.12 -11.82 24.36
CA CYS A 152 -7.60 -13.13 24.73
C CYS A 152 -6.39 -13.08 25.67
N LEU A 153 -5.73 -11.92 25.82
CA LEU A 153 -4.61 -11.73 26.73
C LEU A 153 -5.02 -11.47 28.18
N ASN A 154 -6.31 -11.22 28.43
CA ASN A 154 -6.86 -10.94 29.77
C ASN A 154 -6.17 -9.76 30.48
N LEU A 155 -5.90 -8.69 29.72
CA LEU A 155 -5.19 -7.50 30.19
C LEU A 155 -5.89 -6.83 31.39
N GLY A 156 -7.23 -6.85 31.42
CA GLY A 156 -8.02 -6.27 32.51
C GLY A 156 -7.71 -6.86 33.89
N LYS A 157 -7.31 -8.14 33.99
CA LYS A 157 -6.86 -8.76 35.25
C LYS A 157 -5.63 -8.04 35.84
N TYR A 158 -4.82 -7.44 34.98
CA TYR A 158 -3.58 -6.73 35.33
C TYR A 158 -3.78 -5.22 35.36
N ARG A 159 -4.99 -4.71 35.09
CA ARG A 159 -5.30 -3.28 34.91
C ARG A 159 -4.42 -2.64 33.82
N LEU A 160 -4.31 -3.35 32.70
CA LEU A 160 -3.57 -2.90 31.52
C LEU A 160 -4.55 -2.66 30.37
N GLU A 161 -4.19 -1.70 29.55
CA GLU A 161 -4.84 -1.36 28.28
C GLU A 161 -3.83 -1.55 27.12
N GLU A 162 -4.27 -1.32 25.89
CA GLU A 162 -3.44 -1.46 24.68
C GLU A 162 -2.20 -0.55 24.73
N ASP A 163 -2.37 0.69 25.16
CA ASP A 163 -1.30 1.70 25.19
C ASP A 163 -0.26 1.50 26.31
N ASP A 164 -0.43 0.48 27.18
CA ASP A 164 0.48 0.22 28.30
C ASP A 164 1.74 -0.58 27.90
N PHE A 165 1.80 -1.08 26.66
CA PHE A 165 2.92 -1.85 26.12
C PHE A 165 3.08 -1.64 24.61
N ASP A 166 4.30 -1.83 24.10
CA ASP A 166 4.62 -1.62 22.69
C ASP A 166 4.69 -2.95 21.93
N GLU A 167 5.13 -4.02 22.60
CA GLU A 167 5.41 -5.30 21.96
C GLU A 167 4.95 -6.47 22.84
N PHE A 168 4.68 -7.60 22.19
CA PHE A 168 4.15 -8.80 22.82
C PHE A 168 4.98 -10.04 22.49
N ILE A 169 5.20 -10.91 23.49
CA ILE A 169 5.75 -12.25 23.32
C ILE A 169 4.71 -13.27 23.79
N CYS A 170 4.25 -14.11 22.86
CA CYS A 170 3.28 -15.16 23.15
C CYS A 170 3.86 -16.25 24.06
N SER A 171 2.97 -17.11 24.57
CA SER A 171 3.36 -18.22 25.44
C SER A 171 4.35 -19.17 24.81
N ASP A 172 4.17 -19.53 23.55
CA ASP A 172 5.03 -20.51 22.89
C ASP A 172 6.46 -19.97 22.78
N CYS A 173 6.61 -18.73 22.34
CA CYS A 173 7.91 -18.06 22.27
C CYS A 173 8.52 -17.80 23.67
N TYR A 174 7.70 -17.45 24.68
CA TYR A 174 8.19 -17.34 26.05
C TYR A 174 8.72 -18.67 26.57
N ASN A 175 7.98 -19.76 26.34
CA ASN A 175 8.33 -21.08 26.84
C ASN A 175 9.59 -21.64 26.17
N THR A 176 9.77 -21.40 24.87
CA THR A 176 10.99 -21.76 24.13
C THR A 176 12.25 -21.20 24.77
N TYR A 177 12.18 -20.00 25.35
CA TYR A 177 13.31 -19.33 26.01
C TYR A 177 13.08 -19.08 27.51
N LYS A 178 12.25 -19.90 28.16
CA LYS A 178 11.82 -19.70 29.54
C LYS A 178 12.98 -19.53 30.52
N SER A 179 14.01 -20.36 30.39
CA SER A 179 15.19 -20.29 31.24
C SER A 179 15.91 -18.95 31.13
N MET A 180 15.99 -18.37 29.93
CA MET A 180 16.62 -17.08 29.69
C MET A 180 15.79 -15.92 30.25
N PHE A 181 14.47 -15.93 30.03
CA PHE A 181 13.59 -14.93 30.61
C PHE A 181 13.58 -14.98 32.14
N ASP A 182 13.50 -16.19 32.72
CA ASP A 182 13.56 -16.37 34.17
C ASP A 182 14.91 -15.88 34.73
N GLU A 183 16.03 -16.13 34.05
CA GLU A 183 17.34 -15.59 34.43
C GLU A 183 17.37 -14.05 34.38
N ILE A 184 16.79 -13.43 33.35
CA ILE A 184 16.66 -11.97 33.26
C ILE A 184 15.86 -11.41 34.44
N PHE A 185 14.70 -12.00 34.75
CA PHE A 185 13.88 -11.57 35.89
C PHE A 185 14.61 -11.75 37.22
N ASN A 186 15.42 -12.80 37.38
CA ASN A 186 16.16 -13.05 38.62
C ASN A 186 17.37 -12.12 38.79
N LYS A 187 18.18 -11.94 37.74
CA LYS A 187 19.44 -11.19 37.80
C LYS A 187 19.24 -9.68 37.63
N TYR A 188 18.25 -9.27 36.85
CA TYR A 188 17.96 -7.88 36.49
C TYR A 188 16.59 -7.39 37.00
N ASP A 189 16.08 -8.00 38.08
CA ASP A 189 14.73 -7.82 38.65
C ASP A 189 14.20 -6.39 38.62
N LYS A 190 14.98 -5.43 39.14
CA LYS A 190 14.54 -4.02 39.25
C LYS A 190 14.24 -3.40 37.89
N MET A 191 15.09 -3.64 36.88
CA MET A 191 14.88 -3.07 35.54
C MET A 191 13.88 -3.90 34.75
N ALA A 192 13.92 -5.24 34.89
CA ALA A 192 12.98 -6.15 34.26
C ALA A 192 11.53 -5.82 34.65
N LYS A 193 11.24 -5.60 35.93
CA LYS A 193 9.89 -5.24 36.42
C LYS A 193 9.39 -3.88 35.92
N LEU A 194 10.29 -2.98 35.50
CA LEU A 194 9.89 -1.68 34.97
C LEU A 194 9.42 -1.77 33.52
N LEU A 195 10.03 -2.66 32.72
CA LEU A 195 9.87 -2.69 31.26
C LEU A 195 9.25 -3.98 30.73
N LEU A 196 9.19 -5.04 31.53
CA LEU A 196 8.66 -6.35 31.16
C LEU A 196 7.52 -6.72 32.10
N ILE A 197 6.34 -6.96 31.56
CA ILE A 197 5.15 -7.35 32.33
C ILE A 197 4.81 -8.80 32.00
N LYS A 198 5.02 -9.69 32.97
CA LYS A 198 4.62 -11.09 32.84
C LYS A 198 3.12 -11.22 33.13
N ILE A 199 2.36 -11.62 32.11
CA ILE A 199 0.92 -11.87 32.21
C ILE A 199 0.64 -13.37 32.08
N THR A 200 -0.62 -13.73 32.25
CA THR A 200 -1.10 -15.09 32.05
C THR A 200 -2.35 -15.04 31.20
N THR A 201 -2.24 -15.57 29.99
CA THR A 201 -3.34 -15.65 29.03
C THR A 201 -4.29 -16.78 29.43
N LEU A 202 -5.58 -16.59 29.19
CA LEU A 202 -6.58 -17.63 29.38
C LEU A 202 -6.77 -18.37 28.05
N GLN A 203 -6.28 -19.59 27.95
CA GLN A 203 -6.44 -20.42 26.75
C GLN A 203 -7.75 -21.22 26.82
N PRO A 204 -8.23 -21.79 25.70
CA PRO A 204 -9.24 -22.84 25.71
C PRO A 204 -8.88 -23.91 26.76
N GLU A 205 -9.89 -24.47 27.43
CA GLU A 205 -9.73 -25.42 28.57
C GLU A 205 -9.24 -24.79 29.90
N TYR A 206 -9.27 -23.46 30.03
CA TYR A 206 -8.84 -22.73 31.24
C TYR A 206 -7.35 -22.90 31.59
N GLU A 207 -6.53 -23.26 30.61
CA GLU A 207 -5.08 -23.36 30.82
C GLU A 207 -4.48 -21.96 30.93
N LEU A 208 -3.77 -21.73 32.04
CA LEU A 208 -3.09 -20.48 32.34
C LEU A 208 -1.68 -20.52 31.76
N LYS A 209 -1.46 -19.83 30.64
CA LYS A 209 -0.16 -19.79 29.95
C LYS A 209 0.56 -18.45 30.12
N PRO A 210 1.86 -18.44 30.45
CA PRO A 210 2.60 -17.19 30.65
C PRO A 210 2.84 -16.48 29.32
N ALA A 211 2.75 -15.16 29.29
CA ALA A 211 3.18 -14.34 28.16
C ALA A 211 3.88 -13.07 28.67
N LEU A 212 4.54 -12.34 27.77
CA LEU A 212 5.28 -11.14 28.12
C LEU A 212 4.76 -9.94 27.32
N LEU A 213 4.47 -8.85 28.03
CA LEU A 213 4.30 -7.54 27.44
C LEU A 213 5.57 -6.74 27.66
N LEU A 214 5.99 -6.00 26.64
CA LEU A 214 7.22 -5.21 26.62
C LEU A 214 6.82 -3.74 26.50
N LYS A 215 7.22 -2.91 27.47
CA LYS A 215 6.94 -1.47 27.45
C LYS A 215 7.86 -0.72 26.52
N GLU A 216 7.49 0.53 26.24
CA GLU A 216 8.37 1.50 25.60
C GLU A 216 9.80 1.45 26.16
N ASN A 217 10.78 1.49 25.25
CA ASN A 217 12.21 1.40 25.55
C ASN A 217 12.69 0.02 26.06
N TYR A 218 11.92 -1.06 25.93
CA TYR A 218 12.37 -2.43 26.28
C TYR A 218 13.72 -2.79 25.63
N SER A 219 13.98 -2.35 24.40
CA SER A 219 15.23 -2.66 23.68
C SER A 219 16.47 -2.12 24.40
N LYS A 220 16.35 -0.96 25.06
CA LYS A 220 17.43 -0.39 25.89
C LYS A 220 17.75 -1.27 27.10
N LEU A 221 16.76 -1.96 27.68
CA LEU A 221 17.00 -2.95 28.73
C LEU A 221 17.80 -4.14 28.20
N PHE A 222 17.37 -4.75 27.11
CA PHE A 222 18.08 -5.91 26.55
C PHE A 222 19.49 -5.53 26.08
N GLN A 223 19.68 -4.35 25.49
CA GLN A 223 20.99 -3.82 25.15
C GLN A 223 21.89 -3.59 26.38
N TYR A 224 21.33 -3.09 27.47
CA TYR A 224 22.05 -2.95 28.75
C TYR A 224 22.48 -4.32 29.31
N ILE A 225 21.56 -5.29 29.33
CA ILE A 225 21.84 -6.65 29.80
C ILE A 225 22.95 -7.27 28.94
N LEU A 226 22.83 -7.19 27.62
CA LEU A 226 23.83 -7.71 26.70
C LEU A 226 25.23 -7.12 26.99
N ASN A 227 25.33 -5.81 27.19
CA ASN A 227 26.60 -5.16 27.49
C ASN A 227 27.19 -5.58 28.84
N LYS A 228 26.34 -5.87 29.84
CA LYS A 228 26.78 -6.40 31.15
C LYS A 228 27.22 -7.86 31.04
N GLU A 229 26.49 -8.69 30.31
CA GLU A 229 26.81 -10.11 30.15
C GLU A 229 28.06 -10.34 29.31
N LYS A 230 28.36 -9.48 28.32
CA LYS A 230 29.61 -9.52 27.53
C LYS A 230 30.88 -9.45 28.39
N GLN A 231 30.80 -8.87 29.58
CA GLN A 231 31.95 -8.77 30.51
C GLN A 231 32.19 -10.08 31.27
N SER A 232 31.23 -11.00 31.26
CA SER A 232 31.29 -12.29 31.96
C SER A 232 31.60 -13.40 30.95
N GLN A 233 32.72 -14.10 31.11
CA GLN A 233 33.10 -15.23 30.25
C GLN A 233 31.99 -16.31 30.27
N HIS A 234 31.54 -16.76 29.09
CA HIS A 234 30.56 -17.85 28.88
C HIS A 234 29.12 -17.62 29.40
N SER A 235 28.59 -16.40 29.33
CA SER A 235 27.18 -16.14 29.67
C SER A 235 26.20 -16.70 28.62
N SER A 236 25.26 -17.55 29.04
CA SER A 236 24.13 -18.02 28.21
C SER A 236 23.25 -16.86 27.76
N LEU A 237 23.05 -15.86 28.63
CA LEU A 237 22.28 -14.65 28.31
C LEU A 237 22.97 -13.79 27.24
N GLU A 238 24.29 -13.70 27.24
CA GLU A 238 25.02 -13.02 26.16
C GLU A 238 24.72 -13.71 24.83
N THR A 239 24.85 -15.04 24.76
CA THR A 239 24.62 -15.77 23.51
C THR A 239 23.16 -15.64 23.06
N PHE A 240 22.22 -15.75 23.98
CA PHE A 240 20.80 -15.55 23.69
C PHE A 240 20.52 -14.16 23.10
N LEU A 241 20.93 -13.09 23.78
CA LEU A 241 20.64 -11.72 23.34
C LEU A 241 21.45 -11.28 22.13
N ASN A 242 22.67 -11.80 21.93
CA ASN A 242 23.56 -11.36 20.86
C ASN A 242 23.38 -12.15 19.57
N LYS A 243 23.00 -13.43 19.66
CA LYS A 243 22.98 -14.34 18.50
C LYS A 243 21.61 -14.92 18.18
N ILE A 244 20.72 -15.00 19.17
CA ILE A 244 19.42 -15.65 18.98
C ILE A 244 18.35 -14.58 18.75
N VAL A 245 18.20 -13.63 19.69
CA VAL A 245 17.10 -12.65 19.68
C VAL A 245 17.54 -11.21 19.44
N TYR A 246 18.72 -11.01 18.84
CA TYR A 246 19.29 -9.68 18.68
C TYR A 246 18.38 -8.77 17.85
N HIS A 247 17.90 -9.27 16.70
CA HIS A 247 17.02 -8.54 15.79
C HIS A 247 15.53 -8.60 16.17
N ASP A 248 15.20 -9.19 17.32
CA ASP A 248 13.85 -9.21 17.85
C ASP A 248 13.72 -8.28 19.07
N LEU A 249 14.71 -8.32 19.98
CA LEU A 249 14.60 -7.69 21.29
C LEU A 249 15.66 -6.62 21.56
N VAL A 250 16.84 -6.69 20.94
CA VAL A 250 17.95 -5.77 21.26
C VAL A 250 18.02 -4.62 20.26
N ASN A 251 18.02 -4.96 18.98
CA ASN A 251 18.01 -4.01 17.87
C ASN A 251 17.02 -4.52 16.80
N PRO A 252 15.71 -4.35 17.07
CA PRO A 252 14.67 -4.87 16.20
C PRO A 252 14.83 -4.40 14.75
N TYR A 253 14.53 -5.27 13.79
CA TYR A 253 14.43 -4.84 12.40
C TYR A 253 13.41 -3.71 12.25
N LYS A 254 13.77 -2.67 11.50
CA LYS A 254 12.84 -1.62 11.11
C LYS A 254 11.75 -2.24 10.23
N LEU A 255 10.52 -1.78 10.41
CA LEU A 255 9.45 -2.08 9.49
C LEU A 255 9.79 -1.44 8.14
N TYR A 256 9.84 -2.27 7.11
CA TYR A 256 10.00 -1.81 5.74
C TYR A 256 8.67 -1.23 5.27
N GLU A 257 8.70 0.07 5.00
CA GLU A 257 7.65 0.80 4.32
C GLU A 257 8.15 1.12 2.92
N PRO A 258 7.37 0.83 1.85
CA PRO A 258 7.73 1.30 0.52
C PRO A 258 7.86 2.83 0.50
N PRO A 259 8.59 3.40 -0.47
CA PRO A 259 8.67 4.86 -0.60
C PRO A 259 7.27 5.46 -0.71
N LYS A 260 7.03 6.57 -0.01
CA LYS A 260 5.75 7.29 -0.14
C LYS A 260 5.61 7.87 -1.54
N GLU A 261 4.39 7.86 -2.06
CA GLU A 261 4.05 8.61 -3.25
C GLU A 261 3.96 10.10 -2.88
N GLU A 262 4.32 11.00 -3.78
CA GLU A 262 4.09 12.42 -3.59
C GLU A 262 2.80 12.75 -4.34
N PHE A 263 1.75 13.17 -3.62
CA PHE A 263 0.53 13.61 -4.28
C PHE A 263 0.81 14.88 -5.07
N THR A 264 0.59 14.81 -6.38
CA THR A 264 0.60 15.97 -7.25
C THR A 264 -0.81 16.17 -7.77
N SER A 265 -1.47 17.23 -7.31
CA SER A 265 -2.79 17.60 -7.81
C SER A 265 -2.70 17.84 -9.31
N ILE A 266 -3.68 17.30 -10.04
CA ILE A 266 -3.83 17.57 -11.47
C ILE A 266 -4.21 19.05 -11.66
N ILE A 267 -4.80 19.66 -10.63
CA ILE A 267 -5.13 21.07 -10.57
C ILE A 267 -3.92 21.84 -10.00
N LYS A 268 -3.04 22.32 -10.88
CA LYS A 268 -1.98 23.27 -10.50
C LYS A 268 -2.59 24.64 -10.17
N VAL A 269 -3.24 24.79 -9.02
CA VAL A 269 -3.65 26.11 -8.52
C VAL A 269 -2.45 26.71 -7.81
N ASP A 270 -1.62 27.46 -8.53
CA ASP A 270 -0.59 28.24 -7.88
C ASP A 270 -1.25 29.37 -7.07
N SER A 271 -0.70 29.66 -5.88
CA SER A 271 -1.27 30.58 -4.87
C SER A 271 -1.35 32.06 -5.30
N THR A 272 -0.97 32.33 -6.53
CA THR A 272 -1.23 33.55 -7.28
C THR A 272 -1.73 33.12 -8.65
N ASN A 273 -2.96 33.49 -9.03
CA ASN A 273 -3.60 33.22 -10.34
C ASN A 273 -2.68 33.37 -11.58
N TYR A 274 -1.80 32.41 -11.79
CA TYR A 274 -0.88 32.30 -12.90
C TYR A 274 -0.50 30.84 -13.03
N ILE A 275 -1.09 30.19 -14.04
CA ILE A 275 -0.56 28.93 -14.57
C ILE A 275 0.82 29.30 -15.13
N ALA A 276 1.88 28.77 -14.50
CA ALA A 276 3.23 28.95 -14.97
C ALA A 276 3.34 28.42 -16.41
N ASP A 277 3.96 29.25 -17.26
CA ASP A 277 4.21 29.09 -18.68
C ASP A 277 4.47 27.64 -19.13
N GLU A 278 3.42 26.94 -19.55
CA GLU A 278 3.44 25.93 -20.63
C GLU A 278 2.04 25.53 -21.15
N ASP A 279 0.95 25.86 -20.44
CA ASP A 279 -0.42 25.55 -20.91
C ASP A 279 -1.26 26.82 -21.13
N THR A 280 -1.07 27.46 -22.29
CA THR A 280 -1.90 28.59 -22.74
C THR A 280 -3.23 28.10 -23.35
N TYR A 281 -3.94 27.19 -22.68
CA TYR A 281 -5.24 26.69 -23.15
C TYR A 281 -6.40 26.85 -22.15
N SER A 282 -6.15 27.20 -20.88
CA SER A 282 -7.17 27.03 -19.83
C SER A 282 -8.30 28.08 -19.74
N LYS A 283 -8.36 29.12 -20.58
CA LYS A 283 -9.47 30.11 -20.54
C LYS A 283 -10.41 29.98 -21.73
N ASN A 284 -9.84 29.91 -22.91
CA ASN A 284 -10.62 29.70 -24.13
C ASN A 284 -11.25 28.30 -24.11
N GLU A 285 -10.53 27.28 -23.66
CA GLU A 285 -11.06 25.91 -23.59
C GLU A 285 -12.22 25.79 -22.58
N THR A 286 -12.11 26.43 -21.42
CA THR A 286 -13.19 26.46 -20.41
C THR A 286 -14.40 27.26 -20.87
N ASP A 287 -14.21 28.41 -21.53
CA ASP A 287 -15.33 29.19 -22.09
C ASP A 287 -16.00 28.46 -23.26
N ILE A 288 -15.22 27.73 -24.08
CA ILE A 288 -15.72 26.89 -25.17
C ILE A 288 -16.48 25.68 -24.62
N MET A 289 -15.98 25.03 -23.56
CA MET A 289 -16.65 23.93 -22.87
C MET A 289 -17.96 24.39 -22.21
N ARG A 290 -17.98 25.57 -21.59
CA ARG A 290 -19.20 26.16 -21.01
C ARG A 290 -20.27 26.37 -22.07
N ILE A 291 -19.92 26.96 -23.21
CA ILE A 291 -20.86 27.17 -24.33
C ILE A 291 -21.39 25.83 -24.88
N ALA A 292 -20.53 24.82 -25.02
CA ALA A 292 -20.92 23.50 -25.54
C ALA A 292 -21.88 22.75 -24.60
N VAL A 293 -21.70 22.87 -23.28
CA VAL A 293 -22.53 22.22 -22.25
C VAL A 293 -23.85 22.97 -22.05
N GLU A 294 -23.81 24.31 -21.94
CA GLU A 294 -25.00 25.15 -21.72
C GLU A 294 -25.98 25.10 -22.90
N GLU A 295 -25.49 25.02 -24.15
CA GLU A 295 -26.37 25.06 -25.32
C GLU A 295 -26.92 23.70 -25.77
N LYS A 296 -26.33 22.54 -25.37
CA LYS A 296 -26.56 21.29 -26.13
C LYS A 296 -26.75 19.96 -25.41
N LYS A 297 -26.80 19.87 -24.07
CA LYS A 297 -27.11 18.61 -23.34
C LYS A 297 -26.38 17.38 -23.93
N LEU A 298 -25.05 17.42 -23.96
CA LEU A 298 -24.23 16.33 -24.50
C LEU A 298 -24.14 15.18 -23.48
N ASP A 299 -24.26 13.94 -23.97
CA ASP A 299 -24.01 12.70 -23.20
C ASP A 299 -22.50 12.43 -23.08
N VAL A 300 -22.09 11.66 -22.07
CA VAL A 300 -20.69 11.41 -21.66
C VAL A 300 -19.84 10.83 -22.79
N GLU A 301 -20.37 9.91 -23.60
CA GLU A 301 -19.65 9.36 -24.76
C GLU A 301 -19.39 10.43 -25.84
N LYS A 302 -20.39 11.28 -26.11
CA LYS A 302 -20.27 12.39 -27.06
C LYS A 302 -19.34 13.48 -26.53
N PHE A 303 -19.28 13.64 -25.21
CA PHE A 303 -18.36 14.55 -24.54
C PHE A 303 -16.90 14.09 -24.66
N ASN A 304 -16.62 12.79 -24.49
CA ASN A 304 -15.27 12.25 -24.64
C ASN A 304 -14.75 12.40 -26.08
N VAL A 305 -15.58 12.09 -27.08
CA VAL A 305 -15.24 12.31 -28.50
C VAL A 305 -15.03 13.80 -28.79
N PHE A 306 -15.86 14.68 -28.21
CA PHE A 306 -15.68 16.12 -28.33
C PHE A 306 -14.36 16.60 -27.70
N LYS A 307 -14.02 16.11 -26.50
CA LYS A 307 -12.79 16.45 -25.78
C LYS A 307 -11.55 16.03 -26.56
N GLU A 308 -11.50 14.77 -27.03
CA GLU A 308 -10.37 14.27 -27.81
C GLU A 308 -10.28 14.92 -29.19
N GLY A 309 -11.42 15.21 -29.82
CA GLY A 309 -11.48 15.96 -31.09
C GLY A 309 -10.96 17.39 -30.95
N LEU A 310 -11.35 18.10 -29.88
CA LEU A 310 -10.87 19.44 -29.58
C LEU A 310 -9.37 19.43 -29.28
N LYS A 311 -8.89 18.47 -28.47
CA LYS A 311 -7.46 18.29 -28.19
C LYS A 311 -6.65 18.04 -29.46
N THR A 312 -7.15 17.17 -30.34
CA THR A 312 -6.53 16.85 -31.64
C THR A 312 -6.46 18.09 -32.53
N PHE A 313 -7.58 18.83 -32.67
CA PHE A 313 -7.65 20.06 -33.45
C PHE A 313 -6.63 21.10 -32.98
N LEU A 314 -6.58 21.35 -31.67
CA LEU A 314 -5.71 22.37 -31.07
C LEU A 314 -4.22 21.98 -31.07
N THR A 315 -3.90 20.69 -31.04
CA THR A 315 -2.52 20.20 -31.11
C THR A 315 -1.80 20.62 -32.41
N GLY A 316 -2.54 20.75 -33.53
CA GLY A 316 -1.98 21.25 -34.79
C GLY A 316 -1.44 22.68 -34.68
N PHE A 317 -2.21 23.58 -34.06
CA PHE A 317 -1.81 24.97 -33.84
C PHE A 317 -0.62 25.07 -32.88
N ALA A 318 -0.59 24.23 -31.83
CA ALA A 318 0.50 24.20 -30.87
C ALA A 318 1.83 23.74 -31.50
N LYS A 319 1.80 22.73 -32.38
CA LYS A 319 3.00 22.28 -33.13
C LYS A 319 3.54 23.37 -34.06
N ASN A 320 2.65 24.10 -34.72
CA ASN A 320 3.01 25.10 -35.73
C ASN A 320 3.23 26.51 -35.14
N LYS A 321 2.95 26.69 -33.84
CA LYS A 321 2.99 27.98 -33.11
C LYS A 321 2.02 29.01 -33.68
N ASP A 322 0.90 28.54 -34.22
CA ASP A 322 -0.14 29.38 -34.82
C ASP A 322 -1.10 29.90 -33.76
N VAL A 323 -1.63 31.10 -34.00
CA VAL A 323 -2.63 31.73 -33.13
C VAL A 323 -4.02 31.29 -33.57
N VAL A 324 -4.75 30.63 -32.67
CA VAL A 324 -6.15 30.25 -32.87
C VAL A 324 -7.02 31.52 -32.93
N LYS A 325 -7.75 31.71 -34.03
CA LYS A 325 -8.67 32.81 -34.25
C LYS A 325 -10.11 32.36 -34.04
N LYS A 326 -11.03 33.32 -33.97
CA LYS A 326 -12.45 33.05 -33.78
C LYS A 326 -13.02 32.23 -34.94
N GLU A 327 -12.54 32.48 -36.15
CA GLU A 327 -12.97 31.79 -37.36
C GLU A 327 -12.62 30.29 -37.31
N ASP A 328 -11.50 29.92 -36.68
CA ASP A 328 -11.03 28.54 -36.52
C ASP A 328 -11.93 27.76 -35.54
N ILE A 329 -12.35 28.44 -34.47
CA ILE A 329 -13.31 27.90 -33.50
C ILE A 329 -14.69 27.73 -34.16
N ASP A 330 -15.16 28.75 -34.89
CA ASP A 330 -16.42 28.68 -35.62
C ASP A 330 -16.40 27.56 -36.68
N TYR A 331 -15.25 27.31 -37.32
CA TYR A 331 -15.03 26.21 -38.25
C TYR A 331 -15.13 24.84 -37.57
N PHE A 332 -14.44 24.64 -36.45
CA PHE A 332 -14.51 23.41 -35.65
C PHE A 332 -15.97 23.09 -35.27
N PHE A 333 -16.71 24.06 -34.74
CA PHE A 333 -18.10 23.87 -34.34
C PHE A 333 -19.07 23.71 -35.51
N LYS A 334 -18.75 24.24 -36.69
CA LYS A 334 -19.52 24.02 -37.91
C LYS A 334 -19.35 22.59 -38.41
N ASN A 335 -18.12 22.06 -38.38
CA ASN A 335 -17.82 20.66 -38.72
C ASN A 335 -18.35 19.67 -37.67
N LEU A 336 -18.53 20.12 -36.43
CA LEU A 336 -19.21 19.35 -35.38
C LEU A 336 -20.73 19.24 -35.58
N LYS A 337 -21.34 20.16 -36.37
CA LYS A 337 -22.80 20.24 -36.61
C LYS A 337 -23.28 19.46 -37.84
N SER A 338 -22.39 19.06 -38.73
CA SER A 338 -22.69 18.05 -39.77
C SER A 338 -22.82 16.66 -39.12
N GLU A 339 -23.41 15.68 -39.80
CA GLU A 339 -23.62 14.28 -39.34
C GLU A 339 -22.33 13.50 -38.95
N SER A 340 -21.20 14.18 -38.79
CA SER A 340 -19.86 13.67 -38.49
C SER A 340 -19.70 13.07 -37.08
N VAL A 341 -20.45 13.55 -36.08
CA VAL A 341 -20.32 13.05 -34.69
C VAL A 341 -20.88 11.64 -34.54
N GLU A 342 -21.96 11.28 -35.23
CA GLU A 342 -22.46 9.90 -35.23
C GLU A 342 -21.49 8.95 -35.93
N THR A 343 -20.93 9.35 -37.08
CA THR A 343 -19.93 8.55 -37.80
C THR A 343 -18.57 8.44 -37.10
N ALA A 344 -18.15 9.46 -36.34
CA ALA A 344 -16.92 9.43 -35.56
C ALA A 344 -17.06 8.58 -34.28
N VAL A 345 -18.26 8.56 -33.68
CA VAL A 345 -18.59 7.67 -32.56
C VAL A 345 -18.63 6.20 -33.03
N ASP A 346 -19.19 5.92 -34.20
CA ASP A 346 -19.29 4.54 -34.72
C ASP A 346 -17.94 3.97 -35.21
N ASN A 347 -17.00 4.81 -35.65
CA ASN A 347 -15.72 4.37 -36.26
C ASN A 347 -14.45 4.74 -35.46
N ASN A 348 -14.58 5.51 -34.37
CA ASN A 348 -13.47 6.03 -33.57
C ASN A 348 -12.41 6.79 -34.41
N ASP A 349 -12.88 7.50 -35.45
CA ASP A 349 -12.03 8.21 -36.42
C ASP A 349 -11.97 9.71 -36.11
N LEU A 350 -10.87 10.11 -35.47
CA LEU A 350 -10.62 11.51 -35.07
C LEU A 350 -10.04 12.37 -36.21
N SER A 351 -9.72 11.79 -37.37
CA SER A 351 -9.12 12.52 -38.50
C SER A 351 -10.01 13.67 -39.00
N THR A 352 -11.32 13.51 -38.83
CA THR A 352 -12.35 14.51 -39.19
C THR A 352 -12.27 15.81 -38.38
N PHE A 353 -11.54 15.83 -37.26
CA PHE A 353 -11.33 17.00 -36.41
C PHE A 353 -9.95 17.65 -36.62
N SER A 354 -9.15 17.15 -37.55
CA SER A 354 -7.81 17.70 -37.83
C SER A 354 -7.91 19.09 -38.46
N ASN A 355 -6.92 19.95 -38.18
CA ASN A 355 -6.84 21.27 -38.81
C ASN A 355 -6.51 21.10 -40.31
N PRO A 356 -7.31 21.63 -41.25
CA PRO A 356 -7.01 21.52 -42.69
C PRO A 356 -5.68 22.18 -43.10
N GLU A 357 -5.16 23.13 -42.32
CA GLU A 357 -3.84 23.72 -42.59
C GLU A 357 -2.66 22.77 -42.28
N SER A 358 -2.85 21.75 -41.42
CA SER A 358 -1.77 20.77 -41.14
C SER A 358 -1.64 19.66 -42.19
N GLU A 359 -2.65 19.44 -43.04
CA GLU A 359 -2.58 18.42 -44.10
C GLU A 359 -1.88 18.93 -45.38
N LEU A 360 -1.71 20.24 -45.52
CA LEU A 360 -1.05 20.85 -46.70
C LEU A 360 0.48 20.81 -46.63
N GLU A 361 1.08 20.64 -45.44
CA GLU A 361 2.54 20.60 -45.29
C GLU A 361 3.15 19.21 -45.59
N GLU A 362 2.39 18.11 -45.55
CA GLU A 362 2.90 16.77 -45.87
C GLU A 362 3.07 16.51 -47.39
N LEU A 363 2.66 17.44 -48.26
CA LEU A 363 2.72 17.30 -49.73
C LEU A 363 3.84 18.12 -50.40
N GLU A 364 4.60 18.92 -49.65
CA GLU A 364 5.72 19.72 -50.21
C GLU A 364 7.12 19.26 -49.79
N SER A 365 7.27 18.04 -49.27
CA SER A 365 8.57 17.41 -49.08
C SER A 365 8.70 16.10 -49.86
N ASP A 366 8.92 16.21 -51.17
CA ASP A 366 9.51 15.16 -52.01
C ASP A 366 10.52 15.75 -53.02
#